data_AF-A0A0U2NTG8-F1
#
_entry.id   AF-A0A0U2NTG8-F1
#
_cell.length_a   1.000
_cell.length_b   1.000
_cell.length_c   1.000
_cell.angle_alpha   90.00
_cell.angle_beta   90.00
_cell.angle_gamma   90.00
#
_symmetry.space_group_name_H-M   'P 1'
#
loop_
_entity.id
_entity.type
_entity.pdbx_description
1 polymer ?
#
loop_
_entity_poly.entity_id
_entity_poly.type
_entity_poly.pdbx_seq_one_letter_code
_entity_poly.pdbx_strand_id
1 'polypeptide(L)'
;MKKWEVARYMIDAKKSVDSIMFININHSELQHIDLRKKINDLRDDFYIKCAIVIDKTFTNRKERSNLKNKDEILEKIFKERDKNSAHKDEDYIPKEYSSMSDIIADMQNEVIQVRKICANNLPDVLSLDFVPYDRELFRSIHRITKKEEDAIVEKKIAINQLIFKDEIDFDNEATGSNFMKIFSDTEDLKLIDENVKSDYVVIFENGLTLYEGIQNRQDSCIKLNVLHNTDIWVTINKKNLDEIMELKEIGFLNEFDAPDFDLFLDGNYEEKMDEIICSFMKRKNPRRGLAL
;
A
#
# COMPACT_ATOMS: atom_id res chain seq x y z
N MET A 1 9.18 -14.11 -15.02
CA MET A 1 8.00 -13.80 -15.86
C MET A 1 6.67 -14.06 -15.15
N LYS A 2 6.13 -15.31 -15.07
CA LYS A 2 4.82 -15.58 -14.42
C LYS A 2 4.71 -15.22 -12.93
N LYS A 3 5.82 -15.26 -12.19
CA LYS A 3 5.83 -15.01 -10.73
C LYS A 3 5.32 -13.62 -10.37
N TRP A 4 5.73 -12.58 -11.11
CA TRP A 4 5.32 -11.19 -10.83
C TRP A 4 3.87 -10.91 -11.25
N GLU A 5 3.36 -11.57 -12.29
CA GLU A 5 1.93 -11.54 -12.63
C GLU A 5 1.07 -12.17 -11.52
N VAL A 6 1.55 -13.23 -10.87
CA VAL A 6 0.90 -13.83 -9.69
C VAL A 6 1.05 -12.93 -8.47
N ALA A 7 2.22 -12.31 -8.27
CA ALA A 7 2.49 -11.40 -7.16
C ALA A 7 1.56 -10.20 -7.13
N ARG A 8 1.10 -9.70 -8.29
CA ARG A 8 0.05 -8.68 -8.35
C ARG A 8 -1.18 -9.06 -7.52
N TYR A 9 -1.76 -10.23 -7.76
CA TYR A 9 -2.97 -10.66 -7.04
C TYR A 9 -2.70 -10.85 -5.54
N MET A 10 -1.48 -11.25 -5.17
CA MET A 10 -1.07 -11.32 -3.77
C MET A 10 -1.04 -9.93 -3.10
N ILE A 11 -0.52 -8.91 -3.79
CA ILE A 11 -0.46 -7.53 -3.28
C ILE A 11 -1.83 -6.87 -3.29
N ASP A 12 -2.67 -7.13 -4.30
CA ASP A 12 -4.07 -6.70 -4.33
C ASP A 12 -4.84 -7.25 -3.12
N ALA A 13 -4.72 -8.55 -2.82
CA ALA A 13 -5.34 -9.16 -1.63
C ALA A 13 -4.86 -8.47 -0.35
N LYS A 14 -3.54 -8.24 -0.23
CA LYS A 14 -2.97 -7.53 0.92
C LYS A 14 -3.54 -6.11 1.06
N LYS A 15 -3.79 -5.40 -0.04
CA LYS A 15 -4.39 -4.06 -0.01
C LYS A 15 -5.84 -4.07 0.49
N SER A 16 -6.60 -5.15 0.26
CA SER A 16 -7.92 -5.29 0.88
C SER A 16 -7.82 -5.30 2.42
N VAL A 17 -6.77 -5.91 2.96
CA VAL A 17 -6.47 -5.90 4.41
C VAL A 17 -6.07 -4.50 4.87
N ASP A 18 -5.17 -3.84 4.14
CA ASP A 18 -4.75 -2.45 4.41
C ASP A 18 -5.95 -1.49 4.49
N SER A 19 -6.92 -1.63 3.57
CA SER A 19 -8.13 -0.83 3.56
C SER A 19 -9.00 -1.07 4.80
N ILE A 20 -9.16 -2.32 5.25
CA ILE A 20 -9.90 -2.61 6.49
C ILE A 20 -9.14 -2.08 7.71
N MET A 21 -7.81 -2.15 7.72
CA MET A 21 -7.00 -1.50 8.75
C MET A 21 -7.21 0.02 8.78
N PHE A 22 -7.27 0.67 7.61
CA PHE A 22 -7.56 2.09 7.51
C PHE A 22 -8.96 2.42 8.05
N ILE A 23 -9.97 1.63 7.71
CA ILE A 23 -11.33 1.79 8.23
C ILE A 23 -11.37 1.64 9.75
N ASN A 24 -10.66 0.64 10.30
CA ASN A 24 -10.63 0.39 11.74
C ASN A 24 -10.06 1.59 12.52
N ILE A 25 -9.03 2.24 11.97
CA ILE A 25 -8.41 3.42 12.59
C ILE A 25 -9.32 4.66 12.46
N ASN A 26 -9.99 4.82 11.31
CA ASN A 26 -10.76 6.03 10.98
C ASN A 26 -12.28 5.83 11.07
N HIS A 27 -12.74 4.85 11.84
CA HIS A 27 -14.14 4.42 11.86
C HIS A 27 -15.11 5.56 12.16
N SER A 28 -14.73 6.47 13.07
CA SER A 28 -15.53 7.63 13.48
C SER A 28 -15.74 8.64 12.35
N GLU A 29 -14.74 8.85 11.50
CA GLU A 29 -14.80 9.79 10.38
C GLU A 29 -15.56 9.22 9.17
N LEU A 30 -15.64 7.89 9.08
CA LEU A 30 -16.27 7.16 7.98
C LEU A 30 -17.73 6.77 8.26
N GLN A 31 -18.38 7.31 9.29
CA GLN A 31 -19.77 6.95 9.63
C GLN A 31 -20.80 7.31 8.55
N HIS A 32 -20.43 8.15 7.58
CA HIS A 32 -21.29 8.58 6.48
C HIS A 32 -21.31 7.61 5.28
N ILE A 33 -20.48 6.57 5.30
CA ILE A 33 -20.48 5.51 4.28
C ILE A 33 -21.02 4.20 4.87
N ASP A 34 -21.56 3.34 4.00
CA ASP A 34 -21.95 1.98 4.39
C ASP A 34 -20.70 1.12 4.62
N LEU A 35 -20.15 1.20 5.84
CA LEU A 35 -18.96 0.47 6.25
C LEU A 35 -19.16 -1.05 6.18
N ARG A 36 -20.36 -1.54 6.46
CA ARG A 36 -20.65 -2.97 6.37
C ARG A 36 -20.50 -3.46 4.93
N LYS A 37 -21.11 -2.73 3.98
CA LYS A 37 -20.97 -3.04 2.56
C LYS A 37 -19.51 -2.93 2.11
N LYS A 38 -18.82 -1.82 2.40
CA LYS A 38 -17.41 -1.63 2.00
C LYS A 38 -16.50 -2.74 2.54
N ILE A 39 -16.65 -3.15 3.80
CA ILE A 39 -15.88 -4.25 4.39
C ILE A 39 -16.19 -5.58 3.69
N ASN A 40 -17.46 -5.85 3.37
CA ASN A 40 -17.81 -7.07 2.64
C ASN A 40 -17.25 -7.07 1.22
N ASP A 41 -17.30 -5.95 0.50
CA ASP A 41 -16.73 -5.81 -0.84
C ASP A 41 -15.20 -6.04 -0.82
N LEU A 42 -14.51 -5.49 0.19
CA LEU A 42 -13.07 -5.71 0.41
C LEU A 42 -12.75 -7.17 0.73
N ARG A 43 -13.58 -7.84 1.55
CA ARG A 43 -13.43 -9.27 1.84
C ARG A 43 -13.68 -10.14 0.61
N ASP A 44 -14.67 -9.79 -0.20
CA ASP A 44 -14.98 -10.52 -1.43
C ASP A 44 -13.82 -10.43 -2.43
N ASP A 45 -13.28 -9.23 -2.66
CA ASP A 45 -12.09 -9.06 -3.49
C ASP A 45 -10.89 -9.83 -2.91
N PHE A 46 -10.64 -9.73 -1.60
CA PHE A 46 -9.57 -10.47 -0.92
C PHE A 46 -9.60 -11.98 -1.22
N TYR A 47 -10.75 -12.64 -0.99
CA TYR A 47 -10.84 -14.08 -1.19
C TYR A 47 -10.75 -14.48 -2.66
N ILE A 48 -11.28 -13.67 -3.57
CA ILE A 48 -11.10 -13.86 -5.02
C ILE A 48 -9.62 -13.80 -5.39
N LYS A 49 -8.90 -12.77 -4.93
CA LYS A 49 -7.48 -12.57 -5.24
C LYS A 49 -6.59 -13.67 -4.65
N CYS A 50 -6.81 -14.06 -3.39
CA CYS A 50 -6.12 -15.19 -2.77
C CYS A 50 -6.32 -16.49 -3.57
N ALA A 51 -7.56 -16.77 -3.99
CA ALA A 51 -7.83 -17.96 -4.78
C ALA A 51 -7.22 -17.93 -6.18
N ILE A 52 -7.14 -16.77 -6.83
CA ILE A 52 -6.42 -16.61 -8.11
C ILE A 52 -4.93 -16.98 -7.93
N VAL A 53 -4.29 -16.54 -6.84
CA VAL A 53 -2.89 -16.91 -6.55
C VAL A 53 -2.74 -18.43 -6.43
N ILE A 54 -3.63 -19.06 -5.67
CA ILE A 54 -3.60 -20.52 -5.45
C ILE A 54 -3.85 -21.26 -6.77
N ASP A 55 -4.83 -20.84 -7.56
CA ASP A 55 -5.20 -21.47 -8.82
C ASP A 55 -4.12 -21.33 -9.90
N LYS A 56 -3.40 -20.19 -9.92
CA LYS A 56 -2.22 -19.98 -10.78
C LYS A 56 -0.99 -20.74 -10.28
N THR A 57 -0.94 -21.08 -8.99
CA THR A 57 0.16 -21.87 -8.43
C THR A 57 -0.01 -23.37 -8.68
N PHE A 58 -1.21 -23.89 -8.44
CA PHE A 58 -1.52 -25.31 -8.51
C PHE A 58 -2.52 -25.59 -9.64
N THR A 59 -2.00 -25.79 -10.85
CA THR A 59 -2.86 -26.00 -12.03
C THR A 59 -3.57 -27.35 -12.00
N ASN A 60 -3.00 -28.36 -11.33
CA ASN A 60 -3.60 -29.68 -11.18
C ASN A 60 -4.74 -29.69 -10.15
N ARG A 61 -5.94 -30.09 -10.59
CA ARG A 61 -7.14 -30.16 -9.74
C ARG A 61 -6.99 -31.12 -8.56
N LYS A 62 -6.32 -32.28 -8.74
CA LYS A 62 -6.10 -33.25 -7.66
C LYS A 62 -5.17 -32.70 -6.60
N GLU A 63 -4.12 -32.01 -7.03
CA GLU A 63 -3.17 -31.35 -6.13
C GLU A 63 -3.86 -30.26 -5.30
N ARG A 64 -4.65 -29.38 -5.95
CA ARG A 64 -5.48 -28.40 -5.24
C ARG A 64 -6.44 -29.06 -4.25
N SER A 65 -7.15 -30.12 -4.66
CA SER A 65 -8.07 -30.81 -3.77
C SER A 65 -7.35 -31.40 -2.55
N ASN A 66 -6.16 -31.97 -2.76
CA ASN A 66 -5.35 -32.51 -1.67
C ASN A 66 -4.83 -31.42 -0.72
N LEU A 67 -4.49 -30.24 -1.25
CA LEU A 67 -4.08 -29.08 -0.45
C LEU A 67 -5.23 -28.55 0.40
N LYS A 68 -6.42 -28.37 -0.20
CA LYS A 68 -7.63 -27.96 0.54
C LYS A 68 -7.93 -28.90 1.71
N ASN A 69 -7.79 -30.21 1.50
CA ASN A 69 -8.07 -31.20 2.55
C ASN A 69 -7.01 -31.25 3.67
N LYS A 70 -5.87 -30.59 3.50
CA LYS A 70 -4.74 -30.59 4.46
C LYS A 70 -4.54 -29.25 5.16
N ASP A 71 -5.10 -28.18 4.61
CA ASP A 71 -4.92 -26.82 5.10
C ASP A 71 -6.30 -26.15 5.26
N GLU A 72 -6.72 -26.01 6.51
CA GLU A 72 -8.02 -25.44 6.89
C GLU A 72 -8.18 -23.99 6.42
N ILE A 73 -7.08 -23.23 6.33
CA ILE A 73 -7.09 -21.85 5.83
C ILE A 73 -7.40 -21.84 4.34
N LEU A 74 -6.79 -22.73 3.56
CA LEU A 74 -7.10 -22.85 2.14
C LEU A 74 -8.54 -23.31 1.91
N GLU A 75 -9.02 -24.30 2.65
CA GLU A 75 -10.41 -24.73 2.58
C GLU A 75 -11.36 -23.54 2.82
N LYS A 76 -11.08 -22.75 3.86
CA LYS A 76 -11.86 -21.56 4.20
C LYS A 76 -11.84 -20.52 3.08
N ILE A 77 -10.67 -20.18 2.52
CA ILE A 77 -10.56 -19.22 1.41
C ILE A 77 -11.43 -19.65 0.23
N PHE A 78 -11.37 -20.93 -0.15
CA PHE A 78 -12.17 -21.43 -1.26
C PHE A 78 -13.66 -21.47 -0.95
N LYS A 79 -14.04 -21.80 0.29
CA LYS A 79 -15.44 -21.77 0.73
C LYS A 79 -15.98 -20.34 0.69
N GLU A 80 -15.24 -19.37 1.20
CA GLU A 80 -15.62 -17.95 1.17
C GLU A 80 -15.73 -17.45 -0.27
N ARG A 81 -14.72 -17.71 -1.12
CA ARG A 81 -14.80 -17.35 -2.54
C ARG A 81 -16.02 -17.97 -3.22
N ASP A 82 -16.17 -19.29 -3.16
CA ASP A 82 -17.16 -20.01 -3.96
C ASP A 82 -18.57 -19.73 -3.47
N LYS A 83 -18.80 -19.82 -2.16
CA LYS A 83 -20.15 -19.73 -1.59
C LYS A 83 -20.59 -18.32 -1.29
N ASN A 84 -19.68 -17.40 -0.98
CA ASN A 84 -20.02 -16.03 -0.61
C ASN A 84 -19.69 -15.06 -1.75
N SER A 85 -18.43 -14.96 -2.13
CA SER A 85 -17.97 -13.85 -2.99
C SER A 85 -18.40 -14.01 -4.45
N ALA A 86 -18.28 -15.21 -5.01
CA ALA A 86 -18.52 -15.48 -6.44
C ALA A 86 -19.97 -15.88 -6.76
N HIS A 87 -20.60 -16.73 -5.93
CA HIS A 87 -21.94 -17.26 -6.24
C HIS A 87 -23.06 -16.75 -5.32
N LYS A 88 -22.73 -16.22 -4.12
CA LYS A 88 -23.71 -15.76 -3.11
C LYS A 88 -24.79 -16.83 -2.81
N ASP A 89 -24.36 -18.02 -2.42
CA ASP A 89 -25.22 -19.16 -2.10
C ASP A 89 -26.19 -18.82 -0.95
N GLU A 90 -27.47 -19.19 -1.10
CA GLU A 90 -28.54 -18.85 -0.14
C GLU A 90 -28.35 -19.50 1.25
N ASP A 91 -27.70 -20.67 1.31
CA ASP A 91 -27.44 -21.42 2.55
C ASP A 91 -26.11 -21.03 3.22
N TYR A 92 -25.36 -20.09 2.63
CA TYR A 92 -24.09 -19.65 3.18
C TYR A 92 -24.30 -18.81 4.45
N ILE A 93 -23.65 -19.25 5.54
CA ILE A 93 -23.59 -18.50 6.79
C ILE A 93 -22.19 -17.90 6.91
N PRO A 94 -22.05 -16.56 6.83
CA PRO A 94 -20.78 -15.89 7.03
C PRO A 94 -20.22 -16.15 8.43
N LYS A 95 -18.90 -16.25 8.53
CA LYS A 95 -18.23 -16.23 9.83
C LYS A 95 -18.58 -14.92 10.56
N GLU A 96 -19.07 -15.04 11.79
CA GLU A 96 -19.25 -13.91 12.68
C GLU A 96 -17.91 -13.52 13.30
N TYR A 97 -17.66 -12.21 13.35
CA TYR A 97 -16.48 -11.63 13.97
C TYR A 97 -16.92 -10.74 15.12
N SER A 98 -16.21 -10.80 16.24
CA SER A 98 -16.51 -9.98 17.41
C SER A 98 -16.08 -8.53 17.22
N SER A 99 -15.06 -8.28 16.39
CA SER A 99 -14.54 -6.97 16.08
C SER A 99 -13.92 -6.88 14.68
N MET A 100 -13.71 -5.65 14.20
CA MET A 100 -12.96 -5.42 12.96
C MET A 100 -11.49 -5.82 13.09
N SER A 101 -10.92 -5.76 14.30
CA SER A 101 -9.56 -6.24 14.58
C SER A 101 -9.45 -7.76 14.37
N ASP A 102 -10.50 -8.52 14.69
CA ASP A 102 -10.53 -9.97 14.43
C ASP A 102 -10.57 -10.27 12.93
N ILE A 103 -11.31 -9.47 12.15
CA ILE A 103 -11.33 -9.58 10.68
C ILE A 103 -9.92 -9.34 10.13
N ILE A 104 -9.26 -8.27 10.56
CA ILE A 104 -7.91 -7.90 10.12
C ILE A 104 -6.92 -9.03 10.44
N ALA A 105 -6.90 -9.51 11.69
CA ALA A 105 -5.97 -10.54 12.13
C ALA A 105 -6.15 -11.85 11.36
N ASP A 106 -7.40 -12.25 11.12
CA ASP A 106 -7.74 -13.45 10.37
C ASP A 106 -7.27 -13.32 8.90
N MET A 107 -7.62 -12.22 8.22
CA MET A 107 -7.21 -11.99 6.83
C MET A 107 -5.69 -11.85 6.67
N GLN A 108 -4.99 -11.21 7.63
CA GLN A 108 -3.52 -11.18 7.65
C GLN A 108 -2.93 -12.58 7.72
N ASN A 109 -3.44 -13.41 8.64
CA ASN A 109 -2.99 -14.79 8.78
C ASN A 109 -3.24 -15.60 7.49
N GLU A 110 -4.42 -15.43 6.88
CA GLU A 110 -4.79 -16.09 5.63
C GLU A 110 -3.85 -15.73 4.48
N VAL A 111 -3.62 -14.44 4.20
CA VAL A 111 -2.76 -14.02 3.09
C VAL A 111 -1.29 -14.41 3.31
N ILE A 112 -0.81 -14.37 4.55
CA ILE A 112 0.53 -14.86 4.92
C ILE A 112 0.62 -16.37 4.63
N GLN A 113 -0.41 -17.14 4.96
CA GLN A 113 -0.43 -18.58 4.69
C GLN A 113 -0.46 -18.88 3.19
N VAL A 114 -1.30 -18.16 2.42
CA VAL A 114 -1.33 -18.31 0.95
C VAL A 114 0.05 -18.03 0.36
N ARG A 115 0.73 -16.97 0.81
CA ARG A 115 2.08 -16.65 0.38
C ARG A 115 3.07 -17.79 0.67
N LYS A 116 3.03 -18.36 1.88
CA LYS A 116 3.91 -19.47 2.28
C LYS A 116 3.71 -20.69 1.37
N ILE A 117 2.45 -21.10 1.15
CA ILE A 117 2.13 -22.28 0.34
C ILE A 117 2.47 -22.03 -1.13
N CYS A 118 2.27 -20.81 -1.61
CA CYS A 118 2.49 -20.46 -3.01
C CYS A 118 3.91 -19.93 -3.31
N ALA A 119 4.84 -20.02 -2.35
CA ALA A 119 6.18 -19.43 -2.45
C ALA A 119 6.92 -19.81 -3.74
N ASN A 120 6.79 -21.06 -4.19
CA ASN A 120 7.45 -21.55 -5.41
C ASN A 120 7.03 -20.79 -6.68
N ASN A 121 5.82 -20.21 -6.72
CA ASN A 121 5.30 -19.41 -7.83
C ASN A 121 5.25 -17.91 -7.53
N LEU A 122 5.88 -17.46 -6.45
CA LEU A 122 6.03 -16.06 -6.09
C LEU A 122 7.51 -15.66 -6.17
N PRO A 123 7.83 -14.36 -6.36
CA PRO A 123 9.19 -13.85 -6.24
C PRO A 123 9.70 -13.99 -4.80
N ASP A 124 10.95 -14.43 -4.64
CA ASP A 124 11.52 -14.70 -3.31
C ASP A 124 11.67 -13.39 -2.50
N VAL A 125 11.94 -12.28 -3.19
CA VAL A 125 12.13 -10.94 -2.62
C VAL A 125 10.84 -10.25 -2.19
N LEU A 126 9.67 -10.75 -2.63
CA LEU A 126 8.37 -10.14 -2.32
C LEU A 126 8.22 -9.99 -0.80
N SER A 127 7.54 -8.98 -0.29
CA SER A 127 7.15 -8.87 1.14
C SER A 127 5.67 -8.53 1.26
N LEU A 128 5.05 -8.77 2.42
CA LEU A 128 3.68 -8.35 2.73
C LEU A 128 3.71 -7.27 3.81
N ASP A 129 4.16 -6.09 3.42
CA ASP A 129 4.33 -4.96 4.34
C ASP A 129 2.98 -4.25 4.57
N PHE A 130 2.19 -4.70 5.55
CA PHE A 130 0.88 -4.13 5.87
C PHE A 130 0.96 -2.66 6.26
N VAL A 131 0.14 -1.82 5.62
CA VAL A 131 0.05 -0.38 5.89
C VAL A 131 -1.41 0.02 5.97
N PRO A 132 -1.88 0.71 7.02
CA PRO A 132 -3.29 1.09 7.11
C PRO A 132 -3.58 2.27 6.16
N TYR A 133 -3.88 1.97 4.89
CA TYR A 133 -4.17 3.00 3.90
C TYR A 133 -5.17 2.54 2.85
N ASP A 134 -6.13 3.42 2.57
CA ASP A 134 -7.07 3.31 1.46
C ASP A 134 -7.11 4.65 0.71
N ARG A 135 -6.76 4.60 -0.59
CA ARG A 135 -6.64 5.78 -1.46
C ARG A 135 -7.94 6.59 -1.54
N GLU A 136 -9.08 5.92 -1.66
CA GLU A 136 -10.39 6.58 -1.84
C GLU A 136 -10.88 7.15 -0.51
N LEU A 137 -10.83 6.34 0.55
CA LEU A 137 -11.31 6.74 1.86
C LEU A 137 -10.47 7.86 2.48
N PHE A 138 -9.15 7.83 2.28
CA PHE A 138 -8.27 8.93 2.70
C PHE A 138 -8.69 10.25 2.07
N ARG A 139 -8.87 10.27 0.75
CA ARG A 139 -9.33 11.47 0.03
C ARG A 139 -10.71 11.91 0.50
N SER A 140 -11.61 10.97 0.80
CA SER A 140 -12.95 11.28 1.31
C SER A 140 -12.91 11.98 2.67
N ILE A 141 -12.13 11.45 3.62
CA ILE A 141 -11.97 12.02 4.96
C ILE A 141 -11.39 13.44 4.87
N HIS A 142 -10.34 13.61 4.08
CA HIS A 142 -9.65 14.89 3.92
C HIS A 142 -10.28 15.82 2.87
N ARG A 143 -11.42 15.43 2.27
CA ARG A 143 -12.17 16.19 1.26
C ARG A 143 -11.33 16.61 0.05
N ILE A 144 -10.40 15.76 -0.38
CA ILE A 144 -9.43 16.06 -1.42
C ILE A 144 -10.04 15.85 -2.80
N THR A 145 -10.30 16.95 -3.49
CA THR A 145 -10.58 16.98 -4.93
C THR A 145 -9.28 16.85 -5.72
N LYS A 146 -9.38 16.60 -7.04
CA LYS A 146 -8.19 16.54 -7.90
C LYS A 146 -7.36 17.83 -7.86
N LYS A 147 -8.02 18.99 -7.83
CA LYS A 147 -7.36 20.30 -7.73
C LYS A 147 -6.57 20.43 -6.42
N GLU A 148 -7.13 19.96 -5.31
CA GLU A 148 -6.44 19.99 -4.01
C GLU A 148 -5.30 18.99 -3.95
N GLU A 149 -5.47 17.79 -4.53
CA GLU A 149 -4.39 16.80 -4.68
C GLU A 149 -3.20 17.41 -5.43
N ASP A 150 -3.46 18.06 -6.57
CA ASP A 150 -2.42 18.71 -7.37
C ASP A 150 -1.71 19.82 -6.58
N ALA A 151 -2.46 20.66 -5.86
CA ALA A 151 -1.88 21.71 -5.01
C ALA A 151 -1.02 21.14 -3.85
N ILE A 152 -1.42 20.04 -3.24
CA ILE A 152 -0.63 19.35 -2.20
C ILE A 152 0.68 18.82 -2.81
N VAL A 153 0.61 18.20 -3.99
CA VAL A 153 1.78 17.67 -4.69
C VAL A 153 2.75 18.78 -5.07
N GLU A 154 2.25 19.87 -5.66
CA GLU A 154 3.06 21.05 -5.99
C GLU A 154 3.77 21.63 -4.76
N LYS A 155 3.05 21.76 -3.63
CA LYS A 155 3.64 22.21 -2.36
C LYS A 155 4.75 21.28 -1.89
N LYS A 156 4.55 19.95 -1.96
CA LYS A 156 5.59 18.96 -1.60
C LYS A 156 6.82 19.04 -2.50
N ILE A 157 6.63 19.26 -3.81
CA ILE A 157 7.74 19.45 -4.76
C ILE A 157 8.53 20.72 -4.42
N ALA A 158 7.83 21.84 -4.17
CA ALA A 158 8.47 23.10 -3.80
C ALA A 158 9.31 22.98 -2.51
N ILE A 159 8.81 22.25 -1.51
CA ILE A 159 9.57 21.95 -0.28
C ILE A 159 10.86 21.22 -0.60
N ASN A 160 10.78 20.13 -1.37
CA ASN A 160 11.96 19.36 -1.73
C ASN A 160 12.98 20.19 -2.49
N GLN A 161 12.54 21.05 -3.42
CA GLN A 161 13.43 21.96 -4.14
C GLN A 161 14.11 22.99 -3.24
N LEU A 162 13.44 23.45 -2.17
CA LEU A 162 14.03 24.37 -1.20
C LEU A 162 15.06 23.67 -0.30
N ILE A 163 14.77 22.45 0.15
CA ILE A 163 15.64 21.68 1.05
C ILE A 163 16.88 21.16 0.31
N PHE A 164 16.72 20.67 -0.91
CA PHE A 164 17.77 20.01 -1.70
C PHE A 164 18.30 20.89 -2.84
N LYS A 165 18.22 22.21 -2.68
CA LYS A 165 18.56 23.20 -3.71
C LYS A 165 19.97 23.04 -4.30
N ASP A 166 20.91 22.54 -3.50
CA ASP A 166 22.31 22.36 -3.89
C ASP A 166 22.62 20.93 -4.42
N GLU A 167 21.66 20.00 -4.39
CA GLU A 167 21.85 18.61 -4.82
C GLU A 167 21.22 18.27 -6.18
N ILE A 168 20.38 19.17 -6.73
CA ILE A 168 19.63 18.91 -7.97
C ILE A 168 19.92 20.01 -9.00
N ASP A 169 20.92 19.77 -9.84
CA ASP A 169 21.12 20.54 -11.07
C ASP A 169 20.04 20.11 -12.08
N PHE A 170 18.94 20.85 -12.14
CA PHE A 170 17.99 20.74 -13.26
C PHE A 170 18.59 21.46 -14.47
N ASP A 171 19.57 20.82 -15.12
CA ASP A 171 19.96 21.22 -16.47
C ASP A 171 18.75 21.05 -17.39
N ASN A 172 18.08 22.18 -17.67
CA ASN A 172 16.86 22.26 -18.48
C ASN A 172 17.10 22.06 -19.99
N GLU A 173 18.18 21.37 -20.37
CA GLU A 173 18.50 21.06 -21.77
C GLU A 173 18.09 19.62 -22.13
N ALA A 174 16.85 19.24 -21.83
CA ALA A 174 16.25 18.06 -22.45
C ALA A 174 15.91 18.37 -23.93
N THR A 175 16.93 18.36 -24.78
CA THR A 175 16.79 18.48 -26.24
C THR A 175 16.30 17.16 -26.84
N GLY A 176 15.02 16.86 -26.63
CA GLY A 176 14.34 15.72 -27.26
C GLY A 176 13.18 15.20 -26.42
N SER A 177 11.95 15.56 -26.77
CA SER A 177 10.76 14.94 -26.20
C SER A 177 10.54 13.55 -26.81
N ASN A 178 11.13 12.53 -26.20
CA ASN A 178 10.77 11.14 -26.49
C ASN A 178 9.43 10.83 -25.83
N PHE A 179 8.37 10.77 -26.64
CA PHE A 179 7.04 10.37 -26.18
C PHE A 179 7.03 8.87 -25.90
N MET A 180 7.13 8.49 -24.63
CA MET A 180 7.02 7.10 -24.18
C MET A 180 5.58 6.78 -23.77
N LYS A 181 5.15 5.54 -24.00
CA LYS A 181 3.83 5.02 -23.62
C LYS A 181 3.85 4.58 -22.17
N ILE A 182 2.78 4.81 -21.42
CA ILE A 182 2.70 4.38 -20.02
C ILE A 182 2.15 2.95 -19.96
N PHE A 183 2.85 2.07 -19.26
CA PHE A 183 2.38 0.73 -18.95
C PHE A 183 1.59 0.74 -17.63
N SER A 184 0.26 0.69 -17.73
CA SER A 184 -0.64 0.92 -16.60
C SER A 184 -1.08 -0.36 -15.89
N ASP A 185 -1.31 -1.45 -16.62
CA ASP A 185 -1.82 -2.72 -16.09
C ASP A 185 -0.98 -3.91 -16.62
N THR A 186 -0.57 -4.80 -15.71
CA THR A 186 0.16 -6.02 -16.05
C THR A 186 -0.57 -6.95 -17.02
N GLU A 187 -1.91 -6.96 -17.02
CA GLU A 187 -2.73 -7.79 -17.91
C GLU A 187 -2.69 -7.30 -19.36
N ASP A 188 -2.29 -6.05 -19.58
CA ASP A 188 -2.12 -5.47 -20.91
C ASP A 188 -0.80 -5.92 -21.56
N LEU A 189 0.11 -6.56 -20.83
CA LEU A 189 1.37 -7.06 -21.41
C LEU A 189 1.12 -7.95 -22.63
N LYS A 190 0.07 -8.78 -22.58
CA LYS A 190 -0.31 -9.67 -23.70
C LYS A 190 -0.73 -8.93 -24.97
N LEU A 191 -1.02 -7.64 -24.87
CA LEU A 191 -1.42 -6.75 -25.97
C LEU A 191 -0.22 -5.97 -26.53
N ILE A 192 0.95 -6.05 -25.88
CA ILE A 192 2.17 -5.33 -26.26
C ILE A 192 3.08 -6.27 -27.03
N ASP A 193 3.45 -5.87 -28.25
CA ASP A 193 4.45 -6.59 -29.05
C ASP A 193 5.84 -6.46 -28.41
N GLU A 194 6.60 -7.55 -28.38
CA GLU A 194 7.94 -7.60 -27.79
C GLU A 194 8.88 -6.54 -28.40
N ASN A 195 8.73 -6.25 -29.69
CA ASN A 195 9.58 -5.32 -30.43
C ASN A 195 9.35 -3.85 -30.04
N VAL A 196 8.25 -3.52 -29.35
CA VAL A 196 7.92 -2.14 -28.95
C VAL A 196 7.89 -1.95 -27.44
N LYS A 197 8.28 -2.97 -26.65
CA LYS A 197 8.34 -2.87 -25.17
C LYS A 197 9.28 -1.76 -24.69
N SER A 198 10.32 -1.44 -25.45
CA SER A 198 11.24 -0.32 -25.15
C SER A 198 10.57 1.05 -25.18
N ASP A 199 9.43 1.17 -25.84
CA ASP A 199 8.68 2.42 -25.93
C ASP A 199 7.77 2.63 -24.72
N TYR A 200 7.68 1.63 -23.82
CA TYR A 200 6.85 1.68 -22.63
C TYR A 200 7.67 2.02 -21.39
N VAL A 201 7.06 2.80 -20.50
CA VAL A 201 7.60 3.18 -19.19
C VAL A 201 6.62 2.89 -18.08
N VAL A 202 7.15 2.73 -16.87
CA VAL A 202 6.37 2.61 -15.64
C VAL A 202 6.63 3.84 -14.78
N ILE A 203 5.55 4.52 -14.39
CA ILE A 203 5.64 5.69 -13.49
C ILE A 203 5.71 5.21 -12.04
N PHE A 204 6.63 5.79 -11.27
CA PHE A 204 6.74 5.61 -9.83
C PHE A 204 6.15 6.82 -9.12
N GLU A 205 4.92 6.69 -8.62
CA GLU A 205 4.22 7.77 -7.91
C GLU A 205 4.59 7.78 -6.42
N ASN A 206 4.90 8.97 -5.87
CA ASN A 206 5.25 9.11 -4.45
C ASN A 206 4.04 9.05 -3.49
N GLY A 207 2.81 9.23 -3.99
CA GLY A 207 1.60 9.26 -3.17
C GLY A 207 1.43 10.54 -2.33
N LEU A 208 0.22 10.75 -1.78
CA LEU A 208 -0.05 11.85 -0.85
C LEU A 208 0.59 11.59 0.52
N THR A 209 0.63 10.33 0.93
CA THR A 209 1.23 9.89 2.19
C THR A 209 2.34 8.86 1.94
N LEU A 210 3.15 8.57 2.95
CA LEU A 210 4.14 7.51 2.97
C LEU A 210 3.50 6.15 2.71
N TYR A 211 2.34 5.88 3.33
CA TYR A 211 1.62 4.62 3.12
C TYR A 211 1.14 4.46 1.68
N GLU A 212 0.58 5.52 1.09
CA GLU A 212 0.25 5.52 -0.35
C GLU A 212 1.48 5.32 -1.21
N GLY A 213 2.57 6.03 -0.90
CA GLY A 213 3.83 5.90 -1.62
C GLY A 213 4.42 4.50 -1.56
N ILE A 214 4.26 3.77 -0.45
CA ILE A 214 4.67 2.36 -0.35
C ILE A 214 3.81 1.49 -1.29
N GLN A 215 2.48 1.60 -1.22
CA GLN A 215 1.58 0.84 -2.08
C GLN A 215 1.83 1.13 -3.57
N ASN A 216 2.00 2.40 -3.94
CA ASN A 216 2.29 2.82 -5.31
C ASN A 216 3.63 2.26 -5.81
N ARG A 217 4.70 2.34 -5.00
CA ARG A 217 6.00 1.78 -5.40
C ARG A 217 5.97 0.27 -5.53
N GLN A 218 5.20 -0.44 -4.69
CA GLN A 218 5.00 -1.88 -4.82
C GLN A 218 4.33 -2.20 -6.17
N ASP A 219 3.28 -1.48 -6.56
CA ASP A 219 2.64 -1.65 -7.87
C ASP A 219 3.60 -1.34 -9.02
N SER A 220 4.35 -0.25 -8.94
CA SER A 220 5.31 0.14 -9.96
C SER A 220 6.43 -0.89 -10.10
N CYS A 221 6.92 -1.47 -8.99
CA CYS A 221 7.88 -2.59 -9.05
C CYS A 221 7.29 -3.79 -9.80
N ILE A 222 6.05 -4.18 -9.49
CA ILE A 222 5.36 -5.30 -10.18
C ILE A 222 5.26 -5.02 -11.68
N LYS A 223 4.78 -3.83 -12.06
CA LYS A 223 4.65 -3.43 -13.47
C LYS A 223 6.00 -3.45 -14.18
N LEU A 224 7.05 -2.90 -13.56
CA LEU A 224 8.38 -2.86 -14.13
C LEU A 224 8.97 -4.27 -14.31
N ASN A 225 8.84 -5.12 -13.29
CA ASN A 225 9.31 -6.50 -13.33
C ASN A 225 8.58 -7.33 -14.39
N VAL A 226 7.28 -7.09 -14.57
CA VAL A 226 6.48 -7.74 -15.63
C VAL A 226 6.91 -7.25 -17.02
N LEU A 227 7.10 -5.94 -17.19
CA LEU A 227 7.41 -5.33 -18.49
C LEU A 227 8.84 -5.66 -18.97
N HIS A 228 9.84 -5.52 -18.09
CA HIS A 228 11.26 -5.61 -18.45
C HIS A 228 11.97 -6.84 -17.89
N ASN A 229 11.24 -7.78 -17.28
CA ASN A 229 11.80 -9.00 -16.68
C ASN A 229 12.92 -8.72 -15.67
N THR A 230 12.70 -7.73 -14.82
CA THR A 230 13.55 -7.40 -13.67
C THR A 230 13.02 -8.08 -12.39
N ASP A 231 13.75 -7.92 -11.28
CA ASP A 231 13.39 -8.49 -9.97
C ASP A 231 13.61 -7.48 -8.84
N ILE A 232 13.15 -6.25 -9.06
CA ILE A 232 13.24 -5.19 -8.05
C ILE A 232 12.06 -5.26 -7.09
N TRP A 233 12.30 -4.91 -5.82
CA TRP A 233 11.23 -4.84 -4.84
C TRP A 233 11.47 -3.71 -3.85
N VAL A 234 10.39 -3.19 -3.29
CA VAL A 234 10.42 -2.16 -2.25
C VAL A 234 9.91 -2.76 -0.94
N THR A 235 10.67 -2.56 0.12
CA THR A 235 10.30 -2.98 1.48
C THR A 235 10.30 -1.80 2.42
N ILE A 236 9.45 -1.84 3.44
CA ILE A 236 9.45 -0.82 4.49
C ILE A 236 10.71 -0.95 5.35
N ASN A 237 11.48 0.15 5.46
CA ASN A 237 12.47 0.28 6.52
C ASN A 237 11.76 0.66 7.81
N LYS A 238 11.63 -0.30 8.74
CA LYS A 238 10.86 -0.11 9.98
C LYS A 238 11.39 1.04 10.84
N LYS A 239 12.71 1.18 10.95
CA LYS A 239 13.34 2.28 11.71
C LYS A 239 12.94 3.64 11.14
N ASN A 240 13.06 3.81 9.83
CA ASN A 240 12.70 5.08 9.19
C ASN A 240 11.19 5.35 9.28
N LEU A 241 10.35 4.31 9.17
CA LEU A 241 8.91 4.45 9.36
C LEU A 241 8.59 4.92 10.77
N ASP A 242 9.19 4.31 11.79
CA ASP A 242 8.97 4.68 13.19
C ASP A 242 9.42 6.14 13.46
N GLU A 243 10.55 6.56 12.89
CA GLU A 243 11.00 7.96 12.96
C GLU A 243 10.01 8.93 12.29
N ILE A 244 9.44 8.57 11.13
CA ILE A 244 8.43 9.41 10.46
C ILE A 244 7.15 9.48 11.30
N MET A 245 6.70 8.36 11.89
CA MET A 245 5.54 8.36 12.77
C MET A 245 5.77 9.23 14.02
N GLU A 246 6.95 9.15 14.64
CA GLU A 246 7.35 10.04 15.75
C GLU A 246 7.26 11.52 15.34
N LEU A 247 7.73 11.87 14.13
CA LEU A 247 7.64 13.25 13.61
C LEU A 247 6.20 13.72 13.38
N LYS A 248 5.29 12.83 12.97
CA LYS A 248 3.86 13.15 12.88
C LYS A 248 3.24 13.37 14.25
N GLU A 249 3.54 12.50 15.22
CA GLU A 249 3.01 12.60 16.58
C GLU A 249 3.39 13.91 17.29
N ILE A 250 4.58 14.44 17.02
CA ILE A 250 5.04 15.72 17.58
C ILE A 250 4.60 16.93 16.75
N GLY A 251 3.82 16.72 15.68
CA GLY A 251 3.29 17.79 14.82
C GLY A 251 4.29 18.40 13.86
N PHE A 252 5.46 17.79 13.66
CA PHE A 252 6.44 18.27 12.68
C PHE A 252 5.98 17.99 11.24
N LEU A 253 5.39 16.81 11.02
CA LEU A 253 4.79 16.41 9.75
C LEU A 253 3.26 16.45 9.86
N ASN A 254 2.61 16.99 8.83
CA ASN A 254 1.17 16.97 8.69
C ASN A 254 0.64 15.61 8.19
N GLU A 255 -0.67 15.50 7.99
CA GLU A 255 -1.34 14.29 7.52
C GLU A 255 -0.83 13.78 6.16
N PHE A 256 -0.27 14.66 5.32
CA PHE A 256 0.29 14.38 4.00
C PHE A 256 1.81 14.10 4.02
N ASP A 257 2.36 13.85 5.21
CA ASP A 257 3.79 13.61 5.44
C ASP A 257 4.68 14.74 4.89
N ALA A 258 4.16 15.96 4.93
CA ALA A 258 4.89 17.17 4.59
C ALA A 258 5.12 18.01 5.85
N PRO A 259 6.25 18.72 5.96
CA PRO A 259 6.42 19.74 6.99
C PRO A 259 5.27 20.76 6.92
N ASP A 260 4.71 21.13 8.06
CA ASP A 260 3.66 22.14 8.10
C ASP A 260 4.25 23.55 7.92
N PHE A 261 4.09 24.12 6.72
CA PHE A 261 4.62 25.44 6.36
C PHE A 261 4.09 26.59 7.21
N ASP A 262 2.91 26.47 7.83
CA ASP A 262 2.38 27.53 8.70
C ASP A 262 3.27 27.70 9.94
N LEU A 263 4.00 26.64 10.36
CA LEU A 263 5.05 26.75 11.37
C LEU A 263 6.26 27.57 10.89
N PHE A 264 6.56 27.57 9.58
CA PHE A 264 7.74 28.24 9.00
C PHE A 264 7.48 29.71 8.63
N LEU A 265 6.21 30.10 8.45
CA LEU A 265 5.83 31.46 8.04
C LEU A 265 5.55 32.40 9.22
N ASP A 266 5.29 31.87 10.42
CA ASP A 266 4.83 32.61 11.60
C ASP A 266 5.92 33.43 12.34
N GLY A 267 7.17 33.45 11.88
CA GLY A 267 8.26 34.22 12.51
C GLY A 267 8.72 33.73 13.89
N ASN A 268 7.93 32.88 14.56
CA ASN A 268 8.26 32.20 15.82
C ASN A 268 8.68 30.73 15.61
N TYR A 269 9.21 30.45 14.42
CA TYR A 269 9.60 29.11 13.95
C TYR A 269 10.68 28.48 14.84
N GLU A 270 11.71 29.24 15.20
CA GLU A 270 12.84 28.73 16.01
C GLU A 270 12.36 28.24 17.37
N GLU A 271 11.44 28.97 18.02
CA GLU A 271 10.89 28.58 19.32
C GLU A 271 10.01 27.32 19.23
N LYS A 272 9.09 27.25 18.26
CA LYS A 272 8.24 26.06 18.04
C LYS A 272 9.08 24.84 17.63
N MET A 273 10.09 25.03 16.79
CA MET A 273 11.02 23.95 16.40
C MET A 273 11.88 23.49 17.56
N ASP A 274 12.39 24.41 18.37
CA ASP A 274 13.15 24.07 19.57
C ASP A 274 12.29 23.30 20.57
N GLU A 275 11.01 23.65 20.74
CA GLU A 275 10.06 22.88 21.55
C GLU A 275 9.85 21.46 21.01
N ILE A 276 9.62 21.32 19.69
CA ILE A 276 9.43 20.03 19.01
C ILE A 276 10.70 19.17 19.11
N ILE A 277 11.87 19.74 18.83
CA ILE A 277 13.17 19.07 18.92
C ILE A 277 13.48 18.71 20.38
N CYS A 278 13.23 19.59 21.34
CA CYS A 278 13.41 19.31 22.76
C CYS A 278 12.49 18.17 23.23
N SER A 279 11.24 18.14 22.77
CA SER A 279 10.30 17.04 23.02
C SER A 279 10.83 15.72 22.47
N PHE A 280 11.31 15.72 21.22
CA PHE A 280 11.91 14.55 20.57
C PHE A 280 13.17 14.05 21.31
N MET A 281 14.07 14.96 21.68
CA MET A 281 15.31 14.65 22.41
C MET A 281 15.03 14.10 23.82
N LYS A 282 14.01 14.63 24.52
CA LYS A 282 13.55 14.10 25.83
C LYS A 282 13.00 12.68 25.70
N ARG A 283 12.25 12.38 24.64
CA ARG A 283 11.73 11.03 24.36
C ARG A 283 12.84 10.03 24.04
N LYS A 284 13.88 10.43 23.27
CA LYS A 284 15.02 9.55 22.95
C LYS A 284 16.05 9.38 24.07
N ASN A 285 16.06 10.28 25.07
CA ASN A 285 16.97 10.21 26.22
C ASN A 285 16.25 10.53 27.56
N PRO A 286 15.41 9.62 28.08
CA PRO A 286 14.63 9.85 29.30
C PRO A 286 15.49 10.04 30.57
N ARG A 287 16.79 9.70 30.54
CA ARG A 287 17.71 9.79 31.69
C ARG A 287 18.39 11.15 31.89
N ARG A 288 18.14 12.16 31.06
CA ARG A 288 18.67 13.53 31.26
C ARG A 288 17.68 14.52 31.90
N GLY A 289 16.45 14.09 32.20
CA GLY A 289 15.43 14.92 32.88
C GLY A 289 15.45 14.86 34.41
N LEU A 290 16.40 14.13 35.01
CA LEU A 290 16.58 14.02 36.46
C LEU A 290 18.04 14.31 36.83
N ALA A 291 18.47 15.53 36.54
CA ALA A 291 19.55 16.18 37.27
C ALA A 291 19.17 17.66 37.36
N LEU A 292 18.86 18.07 38.59
CA LEU A 292 18.57 19.43 39.03
C LEU A 292 19.63 20.42 38.55
#